data_AF-A0A369PTN5-F1
#
_entry.id   AF-A0A369PTN5-F1
#
_cell.length_a   1.000
_cell.length_b   1.000
_cell.length_c   1.000
_cell.angle_alpha   90.00
_cell.angle_beta   90.00
_cell.angle_gamma   90.00
#
_symmetry.space_group_name_H-M   'P 1'
#
loop_
_entity.id
_entity.type
_entity.pdbx_description
1 polymer ?
#
loop_
_entity_poly.entity_id
_entity_poly.type
_entity_poly.pdbx_seq_one_letter_code
_entity_poly.pdbx_strand_id
1 'polypeptide(L)'
;MKLHQYTLQHLLLLTGMLFCFACTEEKPAEVKIEAPKVEKNPFHFYKDVEVKPGLNFEIISWGKGPDSVGGYQILMSDSVKNNYKSEAAERKGVITDAWNMDLDNDGNPELYIQLLSKKNVSDLNVFEYAGGSFNKIGFPSLNSTQKKGYSGNDKFFIKNGDLLRSFPVKDEADSTKNVTKTYQYKLSGNSFSTIEVKTE
;
A
#
# COMPACT_ATOMS: atom_id res chain seq x y z
N MET A 1 -38.90 57.27 -47.30
CA MET A 1 -38.84 57.19 -45.82
C MET A 1 -39.41 55.91 -45.19
N LYS A 2 -40.26 55.10 -45.85
CA LYS A 2 -40.86 53.91 -45.22
C LYS A 2 -39.98 52.65 -45.19
N LEU A 3 -39.04 52.47 -46.12
CA LEU A 3 -38.20 51.25 -46.18
C LEU A 3 -37.22 51.13 -44.98
N HIS A 4 -36.76 52.26 -44.44
CA HIS A 4 -35.79 52.30 -43.36
C HIS A 4 -36.39 51.96 -41.97
N GLN A 5 -37.71 52.17 -41.81
CA GLN A 5 -38.42 51.82 -40.57
C GLN A 5 -38.61 50.31 -40.42
N TYR A 6 -38.90 49.59 -41.51
CA TYR A 6 -39.04 48.14 -41.48
C TYR A 6 -37.70 47.44 -41.25
N THR A 7 -36.59 47.93 -41.84
CA THR A 7 -35.25 47.38 -41.58
C THR A 7 -34.81 47.56 -40.13
N LEU A 8 -35.17 48.68 -39.50
CA LEU A 8 -34.86 48.93 -38.09
C LEU A 8 -35.72 48.05 -37.16
N GLN A 9 -37.00 47.84 -37.48
CA GLN A 9 -37.88 46.93 -36.73
C GLN A 9 -37.40 45.48 -36.82
N HIS A 10 -36.97 45.01 -37.99
CA HIS A 10 -36.44 43.64 -38.13
C HIS A 10 -35.11 43.45 -37.39
N LEU A 11 -34.23 44.47 -37.39
CA LEU A 11 -32.99 44.43 -36.62
C LEU A 11 -33.26 44.37 -35.11
N LEU A 12 -34.21 45.15 -34.60
CA LEU A 12 -34.62 45.13 -33.19
C LEU A 12 -35.25 43.78 -32.80
N LEU A 13 -36.02 43.16 -33.69
CA LEU A 13 -36.64 41.84 -33.45
C LEU A 13 -35.59 40.72 -33.45
N LEU A 14 -34.62 40.74 -34.37
CA LEU A 14 -33.52 39.76 -34.39
C LEU A 14 -32.62 39.90 -33.15
N THR A 15 -32.32 41.15 -32.75
CA THR A 15 -31.48 41.42 -31.57
C THR A 15 -32.18 41.01 -30.28
N GLY A 16 -33.51 41.23 -30.18
CA GLY A 16 -34.32 40.74 -29.06
C GLY A 16 -34.38 39.22 -28.96
N MET A 17 -34.43 38.52 -30.10
CA MET A 17 -34.45 37.05 -30.13
C MET A 17 -33.10 36.44 -29.75
N LEU A 18 -31.99 37.11 -30.07
CA LEU A 18 -30.62 36.72 -29.65
C LEU A 18 -30.38 36.90 -28.14
N PHE A 19 -31.01 37.90 -27.50
CA PHE A 19 -30.91 38.09 -26.05
C PHE A 19 -31.67 37.02 -25.23
N CYS A 20 -32.68 36.35 -25.82
CA CYS A 20 -33.41 35.27 -25.14
C CYS A 20 -32.63 33.96 -25.02
N PHE A 21 -31.53 33.77 -25.77
CA PHE A 21 -30.69 32.57 -25.70
C PHE A 21 -29.44 32.73 -24.81
N ALA A 22 -29.16 33.94 -24.30
CA ALA A 22 -27.95 34.22 -23.52
C ALA A 22 -28.04 33.86 -22.03
N CYS A 23 -29.22 33.47 -21.53
CA CYS A 23 -29.41 33.02 -20.14
C CYS A 23 -29.45 31.49 -20.06
N THR A 24 -28.34 30.84 -20.37
CA THR A 24 -28.07 29.49 -19.87
C THR A 24 -26.82 29.58 -19.00
N GLU A 25 -27.00 29.99 -17.75
CA GLU A 25 -25.98 29.78 -16.73
C GLU A 25 -25.84 28.27 -16.55
N GLU A 26 -24.75 27.69 -17.04
CA GLU A 26 -24.32 26.36 -16.63
C GLU A 26 -24.05 26.42 -15.14
N LYS A 27 -25.04 26.01 -14.33
CA LYS A 27 -24.85 25.81 -12.90
C LYS A 27 -23.70 24.82 -12.73
N PRO A 28 -22.63 25.16 -12.01
CA PRO A 28 -21.58 24.20 -11.69
C PRO A 28 -22.23 22.95 -11.10
N ALA A 29 -21.88 21.77 -11.62
CA ALA A 29 -22.38 20.52 -11.10
C ALA A 29 -22.10 20.49 -9.58
N GLU A 30 -23.17 20.41 -8.78
CA GLU A 30 -23.03 20.23 -7.34
C GLU A 30 -22.25 18.94 -7.11
N VAL A 31 -21.04 19.08 -6.59
CA VAL A 31 -20.28 17.94 -6.07
C VAL A 31 -21.07 17.44 -4.88
N LYS A 32 -21.88 16.39 -5.08
CA LYS A 32 -22.47 15.63 -3.99
C LYS A 32 -21.31 15.05 -3.18
N ILE A 33 -20.98 15.71 -2.08
CA ILE A 33 -20.11 15.15 -1.06
C ILE A 33 -20.92 14.02 -0.43
N GLU A 34 -20.74 12.80 -0.92
CA GLU A 34 -21.29 11.63 -0.26
C GLU A 34 -20.76 11.63 1.17
N ALA A 35 -21.67 11.58 2.14
CA ALA A 35 -21.30 11.50 3.55
C ALA A 35 -20.38 10.28 3.73
N PRO A 36 -19.19 10.44 4.34
CA PRO A 36 -18.27 9.33 4.50
C PRO A 36 -18.98 8.21 5.26
N LYS A 37 -19.04 7.03 4.65
CA LYS A 37 -19.61 5.84 5.31
C LYS A 37 -18.89 5.65 6.64
N VAL A 38 -19.64 5.67 7.73
CA VAL A 38 -19.10 5.50 9.08
C VAL A 38 -18.64 4.05 9.22
N GLU A 39 -17.36 3.84 9.02
CA GLU A 39 -16.70 2.57 9.28
C GLU A 39 -16.63 2.34 10.79
N LYS A 40 -17.35 1.31 11.27
CA LYS A 40 -17.53 1.03 12.71
C LYS A 40 -16.29 0.43 13.36
N ASN A 41 -15.53 -0.41 12.66
CA ASN A 41 -14.30 -1.01 13.17
C ASN A 41 -13.09 -0.37 12.47
N PRO A 42 -12.30 0.46 13.14
CA PRO A 42 -11.08 1.03 12.57
C PRO A 42 -9.91 0.04 12.54
N PHE A 43 -10.05 -1.13 13.17
CA PHE A 43 -9.00 -2.14 13.29
C PHE A 43 -9.21 -3.29 12.29
N HIS A 44 -8.65 -3.13 11.10
CA HIS A 44 -8.87 -4.06 9.98
C HIS A 44 -8.01 -5.32 10.04
N PHE A 45 -6.88 -5.26 10.72
CA PHE A 45 -5.93 -6.33 10.88
C PHE A 45 -5.61 -6.52 12.36
N TYR A 46 -5.68 -7.78 12.79
CA TYR A 46 -5.19 -8.27 14.07
C TYR A 46 -4.52 -9.61 13.83
N LYS A 47 -3.33 -9.81 14.38
CA LYS A 47 -2.67 -11.11 14.41
C LYS A 47 -1.82 -11.26 15.66
N ASP A 48 -1.99 -12.37 16.35
CA ASP A 48 -1.10 -12.82 17.43
C ASP A 48 -0.04 -13.76 16.85
N VAL A 49 1.23 -13.47 17.17
CA VAL A 49 2.40 -14.24 16.75
C VAL A 49 3.12 -14.70 18.00
N GLU A 50 2.91 -15.97 18.37
CA GLU A 50 3.67 -16.62 19.44
C GLU A 50 5.04 -17.05 18.89
N VAL A 51 6.12 -16.53 19.49
CA VAL A 51 7.49 -16.87 19.08
C VAL A 51 8.02 -18.05 19.90
N LYS A 52 7.66 -18.09 21.18
CA LYS A 52 7.93 -19.19 22.11
C LYS A 52 6.95 -19.09 23.28
N PRO A 53 6.78 -20.15 24.09
CA PRO A 53 5.82 -20.16 25.19
C PRO A 53 5.91 -18.92 26.08
N GLY A 54 4.83 -18.15 26.09
CA GLY A 54 4.67 -16.94 26.90
C GLY A 54 5.33 -15.67 26.35
N LEU A 55 5.95 -15.70 25.17
CA LEU A 55 6.42 -14.54 24.42
C LEU A 55 5.62 -14.38 23.12
N ASN A 56 4.74 -13.38 23.11
CA ASN A 56 3.82 -13.10 22.02
C ASN A 56 4.06 -11.69 21.46
N PHE A 57 3.76 -11.53 20.18
CA PHE A 57 3.70 -10.24 19.51
C PHE A 57 2.35 -10.11 18.81
N GLU A 58 1.54 -9.16 19.25
CA GLU A 58 0.26 -8.84 18.64
C GLU A 58 0.39 -7.62 17.73
N ILE A 59 -0.06 -7.76 16.48
CA ILE A 59 -0.03 -6.69 15.48
C ILE A 59 -1.46 -6.22 15.26
N ILE A 60 -1.75 -4.96 15.58
CA ILE A 60 -3.07 -4.34 15.39
C ILE A 60 -2.96 -3.10 14.51
N SER A 61 -3.67 -3.08 13.38
CA SER A 61 -3.70 -1.93 12.47
C SER A 61 -4.81 -0.94 12.84
N TRP A 62 -4.65 0.35 12.58
CA TRP A 62 -5.76 1.31 12.56
C TRP A 62 -5.72 2.21 11.32
N GLY A 63 -6.84 2.87 11.03
CA GLY A 63 -6.99 3.83 9.92
C GLY A 63 -8.12 3.44 8.98
N LYS A 64 -8.75 4.43 8.32
CA LYS A 64 -9.95 4.24 7.50
C LYS A 64 -9.64 4.41 6.01
N GLY A 65 -10.33 3.67 5.13
CA GLY A 65 -10.31 3.89 3.68
C GLY A 65 -9.64 2.79 2.82
N PRO A 66 -9.89 2.80 1.49
CA PRO A 66 -9.62 1.66 0.59
C PRO A 66 -8.14 1.42 0.23
N ASP A 67 -7.30 2.46 0.23
CA ASP A 67 -5.84 2.37 0.01
C ASP A 67 -5.08 2.90 1.24
N SER A 68 -5.66 2.70 2.45
CA SER A 68 -5.41 3.57 3.60
C SER A 68 -3.94 3.72 3.96
N VAL A 69 -3.49 4.97 3.95
CA VAL A 69 -2.47 5.45 4.88
C VAL A 69 -3.08 5.35 6.28
N GLY A 70 -2.33 4.81 7.22
CA GLY A 70 -2.75 4.64 8.60
C GLY A 70 -1.58 4.18 9.43
N GLY A 71 -1.85 3.57 10.57
CA GLY A 71 -0.81 3.03 11.42
C GLY A 71 -1.09 1.61 11.87
N TYR A 72 -0.16 1.07 12.65
CA TYR A 72 -0.32 -0.16 13.39
C TYR A 72 0.58 -0.13 14.62
N GLN A 73 0.22 -0.95 15.61
CA GLN A 73 0.97 -1.16 16.82
C GLN A 73 1.44 -2.61 16.85
N ILE A 74 2.66 -2.80 17.33
CA ILE A 74 3.22 -4.08 17.70
C ILE A 74 3.22 -4.11 19.23
N LEU A 75 2.56 -5.10 19.83
CA LEU A 75 2.44 -5.25 21.27
C LEU A 75 3.15 -6.53 21.67
N MET A 76 4.30 -6.42 22.34
CA MET A 76 5.06 -7.55 22.86
C MET A 76 4.63 -7.85 24.30
N SER A 77 4.36 -9.12 24.55
CA SER A 77 3.99 -9.64 25.86
C SER A 77 4.91 -10.81 26.22
N ASP A 78 5.78 -10.63 27.22
CA ASP A 78 6.55 -11.69 27.87
C ASP A 78 5.92 -11.96 29.25
N SER A 79 4.95 -12.88 29.26
CA SER A 79 4.19 -13.25 30.46
C SER A 79 5.04 -13.93 31.53
N VAL A 80 6.12 -14.61 31.13
CA VAL A 80 7.04 -15.30 32.05
C VAL A 80 7.87 -14.29 32.83
N LYS A 81 8.31 -13.21 32.18
CA LYS A 81 9.13 -12.16 32.81
C LYS A 81 8.32 -10.96 33.28
N ASN A 82 7.00 -10.96 33.09
CA ASN A 82 6.13 -9.82 33.34
C ASN A 82 6.62 -8.54 32.65
N ASN A 83 7.07 -8.66 31.40
CA ASN A 83 7.63 -7.57 30.61
C ASN A 83 6.79 -7.34 29.36
N TYR A 84 6.33 -6.10 29.19
CA TYR A 84 5.45 -5.71 28.10
C TYR A 84 6.02 -4.48 27.43
N LYS A 85 6.03 -4.47 26.10
CA LYS A 85 6.56 -3.38 25.28
C LYS A 85 5.65 -3.15 24.09
N SER A 86 5.73 -1.96 23.51
CA SER A 86 5.04 -1.66 22.27
C SER A 86 5.87 -0.81 21.33
N GLU A 87 5.56 -0.90 20.05
CA GLU A 87 6.08 -0.05 19.00
C GLU A 87 4.92 0.42 18.12
N ALA A 88 4.96 1.69 17.69
CA ALA A 88 3.95 2.26 16.81
C ALA A 88 4.61 2.65 15.48
N ALA A 89 3.95 2.31 14.37
CA ALA A 89 4.48 2.62 13.05
C ALA A 89 3.38 3.03 12.08
N GLU A 90 3.74 3.94 11.18
CA GLU A 90 2.90 4.34 10.06
C GLU A 90 3.03 3.36 8.89
N ARG A 91 1.96 3.19 8.12
CA ARG A 91 1.89 2.33 6.93
C ARG A 91 1.28 3.07 5.74
N LYS A 92 1.71 2.66 4.55
CA LYS A 92 1.08 3.00 3.28
C LYS A 92 0.56 1.72 2.64
N GLY A 93 -0.75 1.60 2.48
CA GLY A 93 -1.40 0.34 2.10
C GLY A 93 -1.88 -0.45 3.31
N VAL A 94 -2.57 -1.54 3.06
CA VAL A 94 -3.23 -2.37 4.08
C VAL A 94 -2.32 -3.50 4.54
N ILE A 95 -2.36 -3.86 5.82
CA ILE A 95 -1.66 -5.05 6.30
C ILE A 95 -2.44 -6.28 5.84
N THR A 96 -1.76 -7.20 5.16
CA THR A 96 -2.36 -8.45 4.67
C THR A 96 -1.94 -9.66 5.48
N ASP A 97 -0.74 -9.63 6.05
CA ASP A 97 -0.25 -10.69 6.93
C ASP A 97 0.90 -10.19 7.83
N ALA A 98 1.20 -10.96 8.88
CA ALA A 98 2.37 -10.76 9.73
C ALA A 98 2.91 -12.10 10.23
N TRP A 99 4.22 -12.25 10.36
CA TRP A 99 4.84 -13.48 10.89
C TRP A 99 6.20 -13.20 11.54
N ASN A 100 6.66 -14.15 12.35
CA ASN A 100 8.02 -14.15 12.90
C ASN A 100 8.94 -15.06 12.07
N MET A 101 10.17 -14.64 11.81
CA MET A 101 11.19 -15.48 11.16
C MET A 101 12.61 -15.00 11.51
N ASP A 102 13.40 -15.82 12.19
CA ASP A 102 14.82 -15.52 12.46
C ASP A 102 15.66 -15.81 11.21
N LEU A 103 15.90 -14.81 10.36
CA LEU A 103 16.58 -15.01 9.06
C LEU A 103 18.11 -15.00 9.19
N ASP A 104 18.67 -14.29 10.17
CA ASP A 104 20.12 -14.25 10.38
C ASP A 104 20.62 -15.22 11.48
N ASN A 105 19.71 -15.96 12.11
CA ASN A 105 19.94 -17.01 13.11
C ASN A 105 20.60 -16.47 14.40
N ASP A 106 20.26 -15.25 14.80
CA ASP A 106 20.75 -14.65 16.03
C ASP A 106 19.84 -14.90 17.25
N GLY A 107 18.65 -15.50 17.02
CA GLY A 107 17.68 -15.88 18.04
C GLY A 107 16.79 -14.74 18.53
N ASN A 108 16.95 -13.52 18.01
CA ASN A 108 16.05 -12.42 18.30
C ASN A 108 14.75 -12.57 17.48
N PRO A 109 13.58 -12.26 18.06
CA PRO A 109 12.35 -12.21 17.29
C PRO A 109 12.42 -11.16 16.18
N GLU A 110 12.12 -11.56 14.95
CA GLU A 110 12.02 -10.68 13.79
C GLU A 110 10.61 -10.77 13.19
N LEU A 111 9.88 -9.67 13.24
CA LEU A 111 8.52 -9.55 12.72
C LEU A 111 8.52 -8.98 11.31
N TYR A 112 7.90 -9.71 10.40
CA TYR A 112 7.67 -9.33 9.01
C TYR A 112 6.20 -8.98 8.85
N ILE A 113 5.92 -7.71 8.57
CA ILE A 113 4.56 -7.19 8.43
C ILE A 113 4.34 -6.85 6.95
N GLN A 114 3.51 -7.65 6.29
CA GLN A 114 3.23 -7.51 4.86
C GLN A 114 2.18 -6.46 4.60
N LEU A 115 2.55 -5.51 3.74
CA LEU A 115 1.70 -4.42 3.27
C LEU A 115 1.32 -4.66 1.82
N LEU A 116 0.08 -4.34 1.46
CA LEU A 116 -0.41 -4.28 0.10
C LEU A 116 -0.84 -2.86 -0.24
N SER A 117 -0.21 -2.26 -1.23
CA SER A 117 -0.49 -0.92 -1.73
C SER A 117 -0.97 -0.96 -3.19
N LYS A 118 -1.77 0.03 -3.61
CA LYS A 118 -2.32 0.11 -4.98
C LYS A 118 -3.03 -1.19 -5.44
N LYS A 119 -3.55 -1.96 -4.48
CA LYS A 119 -4.21 -3.28 -4.63
C LYS A 119 -3.32 -4.41 -5.14
N ASN A 120 -2.08 -4.17 -5.55
CA ASN A 120 -1.23 -5.21 -6.11
C ASN A 120 0.28 -5.09 -5.80
N VAL A 121 0.77 -4.00 -5.22
CA VAL A 121 2.19 -3.84 -4.89
C VAL A 121 2.41 -4.25 -3.44
N SER A 122 3.07 -5.38 -3.21
CA SER A 122 3.42 -5.82 -1.85
C SER A 122 4.74 -5.23 -1.38
N ASP A 123 4.80 -4.94 -0.09
CA ASP A 123 5.98 -4.45 0.62
C ASP A 123 6.10 -5.13 2.01
N LEU A 124 7.26 -5.01 2.64
CA LEU A 124 7.51 -5.52 3.99
C LEU A 124 8.03 -4.42 4.91
N ASN A 125 7.38 -4.30 6.06
CA ASN A 125 7.94 -3.61 7.21
C ASN A 125 8.54 -4.68 8.14
N VAL A 126 9.82 -4.55 8.48
CA VAL A 126 10.56 -5.53 9.30
C VAL A 126 10.99 -4.89 10.62
N PHE A 127 10.75 -5.59 11.73
CA PHE A 127 11.15 -5.18 13.08
C PHE A 127 11.80 -6.33 13.80
N GLU A 128 12.99 -6.11 14.34
CA GLU A 128 13.65 -7.03 15.26
C GLU A 128 13.41 -6.56 16.70
N TYR A 129 13.18 -7.48 17.62
CA TYR A 129 13.13 -7.18 19.05
C TYR A 129 14.39 -7.72 19.75
N ALA A 130 15.36 -6.84 19.95
CA ALA A 130 16.64 -7.17 20.57
C ALA A 130 16.98 -6.16 21.68
N GLY A 131 17.66 -6.61 22.73
CA GLY A 131 18.10 -5.73 23.83
C GLY A 131 16.97 -5.06 24.63
N GLY A 132 15.72 -5.52 24.48
CA GLY A 132 14.55 -4.94 25.15
C GLY A 132 13.86 -3.80 24.39
N SER A 133 14.20 -3.60 23.10
CA SER A 133 13.66 -2.57 22.23
C SER A 133 13.32 -3.11 20.84
N PHE A 134 12.44 -2.42 20.13
CA PHE A 134 12.16 -2.68 18.73
C PHE A 134 13.13 -1.91 17.83
N ASN A 135 13.80 -2.62 16.94
CA ASN A 135 14.70 -2.09 15.92
C ASN A 135 14.04 -2.25 14.56
N LYS A 136 13.78 -1.14 13.86
CA LYS A 136 13.24 -1.22 12.50
C LYS A 136 14.37 -1.59 11.52
N ILE A 137 14.19 -2.68 10.78
CA ILE A 137 15.10 -3.10 9.71
C ILE A 137 14.54 -2.63 8.36
N GLY A 138 15.38 -1.96 7.57
CA GLY A 138 14.99 -1.45 6.27
C GLY A 138 14.87 -2.57 5.24
N PHE A 139 13.66 -2.91 4.81
CA PHE A 139 13.46 -3.84 3.70
C PHE A 139 13.80 -3.15 2.36
N PRO A 140 14.62 -3.76 1.49
CA PRO A 140 15.11 -3.08 0.31
C PRO A 140 14.03 -2.98 -0.76
N SER A 141 13.86 -1.76 -1.27
CA SER A 141 13.04 -1.51 -2.47
C SER A 141 13.65 -2.15 -3.70
N LEU A 142 12.82 -2.44 -4.71
CA LEU A 142 13.30 -2.90 -6.01
C LEU A 142 14.27 -1.88 -6.64
N ASN A 143 15.42 -2.36 -7.12
CA ASN A 143 16.41 -1.57 -7.85
C ASN A 143 15.95 -1.28 -9.30
N SER A 144 16.73 -0.48 -10.04
CA SER A 144 16.38 -0.07 -11.41
C SER A 144 16.21 -1.25 -12.37
N THR A 145 17.07 -2.26 -12.28
CA THR A 145 17.00 -3.49 -13.10
C THR A 145 15.76 -4.30 -12.76
N GLN A 146 15.48 -4.49 -11.46
CA GLN A 146 14.32 -5.25 -10.98
C GLN A 146 12.99 -4.58 -11.33
N LYS A 147 12.97 -3.25 -11.43
CA LYS A 147 11.79 -2.46 -11.80
C LYS A 147 11.44 -2.54 -13.30
N LYS A 148 12.36 -2.99 -14.15
CA LYS A 148 12.12 -3.07 -15.59
C LYS A 148 11.02 -4.10 -15.88
N GLY A 149 9.91 -3.63 -16.46
CA GLY A 149 8.75 -4.47 -16.77
C GLY A 149 7.90 -4.91 -15.57
N TYR A 150 8.23 -4.46 -14.34
CA TYR A 150 7.48 -4.76 -13.12
C TYR A 150 6.15 -4.01 -13.04
N SER A 151 5.11 -4.69 -12.58
CA SER A 151 3.76 -4.11 -12.44
C SER A 151 3.01 -4.50 -11.16
N GLY A 152 3.70 -5.02 -10.15
CA GLY A 152 3.08 -5.55 -8.93
C GLY A 152 2.79 -7.05 -9.00
N ASN A 153 1.80 -7.48 -8.21
CA ASN A 153 1.41 -8.87 -7.91
C ASN A 153 2.51 -9.67 -7.21
N ASP A 154 3.24 -9.01 -6.33
CA ASP A 154 4.31 -9.58 -5.55
C ASP A 154 3.80 -10.59 -4.53
N LYS A 155 4.51 -11.71 -4.45
CA LYS A 155 4.29 -12.76 -3.46
C LYS A 155 5.54 -12.93 -2.63
N PHE A 156 5.43 -12.65 -1.33
CA PHE A 156 6.42 -13.06 -0.35
C PHE A 156 6.10 -14.48 0.11
N PHE A 157 7.11 -15.32 0.21
CA PHE A 157 6.96 -16.69 0.69
C PHE A 157 8.28 -17.22 1.24
N ILE A 158 8.17 -18.23 2.08
CA ILE A 158 9.31 -18.90 2.69
C ILE A 158 9.53 -20.22 1.96
N LYS A 159 10.78 -20.50 1.60
CA LYS A 159 11.17 -21.80 1.05
C LYS A 159 12.54 -22.17 1.58
N ASN A 160 12.66 -23.35 2.18
CA ASN A 160 13.93 -23.85 2.75
C ASN A 160 14.58 -22.89 3.77
N GLY A 161 13.78 -22.16 4.54
CA GLY A 161 14.27 -21.16 5.51
C GLY A 161 14.62 -19.80 4.90
N ASP A 162 14.58 -19.65 3.57
CA ASP A 162 14.84 -18.38 2.90
C ASP A 162 13.56 -17.57 2.70
N LEU A 163 13.67 -16.25 2.81
CA LEU A 163 12.63 -15.31 2.38
C LEU A 163 12.77 -15.05 0.87
N LEU A 164 11.72 -15.32 0.11
CA LEU A 164 11.66 -15.04 -1.31
C LEU A 164 10.53 -14.07 -1.64
N ARG A 165 10.75 -13.28 -2.69
CA ARG A 165 9.75 -12.46 -3.36
C ARG A 165 9.68 -12.88 -4.82
N SER A 166 8.49 -13.22 -5.31
CA SER A 166 8.26 -13.41 -6.73
C SER A 166 7.26 -12.41 -7.28
N PHE A 167 7.42 -12.01 -8.54
CA PHE A 167 6.47 -11.15 -9.25
C PHE A 167 6.59 -11.33 -10.76
N PRO A 168 5.50 -11.12 -11.52
CA PRO A 168 5.55 -11.08 -12.96
C PRO A 168 6.28 -9.82 -13.45
N VAL A 169 7.06 -9.97 -14.52
CA VAL A 169 7.62 -8.88 -15.31
C VAL A 169 7.33 -9.12 -16.79
N LYS A 170 7.19 -8.05 -17.58
CA LYS A 170 7.08 -8.18 -19.03
C LYS A 170 8.34 -8.81 -19.62
N ASP A 171 8.16 -9.77 -20.52
CA ASP A 171 9.26 -10.38 -21.24
C ASP A 171 9.95 -9.36 -22.17
N GLU A 172 11.29 -9.39 -22.22
CA GLU A 172 12.05 -8.44 -23.02
C GLU A 172 12.01 -8.73 -24.52
N ALA A 173 11.83 -10.00 -24.91
CA ALA A 173 11.73 -10.43 -26.30
C ALA A 173 10.28 -10.35 -26.83
N ASP A 174 9.29 -10.52 -25.95
CA ASP A 174 7.87 -10.46 -26.30
C ASP A 174 7.05 -9.73 -25.23
N SER A 175 6.83 -8.43 -25.44
CA SER A 175 6.09 -7.57 -24.50
C SER A 175 4.63 -7.96 -24.22
N THR A 176 4.07 -8.92 -24.96
CA THR A 176 2.72 -9.48 -24.73
C THR A 176 2.72 -10.57 -23.67
N LYS A 177 3.90 -11.11 -23.30
CA LYS A 177 4.07 -12.17 -22.31
C LYS A 177 4.65 -11.63 -21.02
N ASN A 178 4.31 -12.31 -19.92
CA ASN A 178 4.93 -12.09 -18.62
C ASN A 178 5.75 -13.32 -18.23
N VAL A 179 6.93 -13.07 -17.66
CA VAL A 179 7.77 -14.08 -17.01
C VAL A 179 7.81 -13.79 -15.52
N THR A 180 7.86 -14.83 -14.69
CA THR A 180 7.98 -14.67 -13.24
C THR A 180 9.45 -14.53 -12.87
N LYS A 181 9.79 -13.45 -12.16
CA LYS A 181 11.10 -13.28 -11.53
C LYS A 181 10.98 -13.61 -10.05
N THR A 182 11.99 -14.28 -9.50
CA THR A 182 12.06 -14.62 -8.08
C THR A 182 13.37 -14.13 -7.51
N TYR A 183 13.30 -13.49 -6.35
CA TYR A 183 14.47 -12.97 -5.62
C TYR A 183 14.49 -13.54 -4.22
N GLN A 184 15.66 -14.00 -3.80
CA GLN A 184 15.96 -14.40 -2.42
C GLN A 184 16.52 -13.20 -1.66
N TYR A 185 16.07 -13.04 -0.42
CA TYR A 185 16.52 -12.02 0.51
C TYR A 185 17.24 -12.70 1.66
N LYS A 186 18.45 -12.24 1.96
CA LYS A 186 19.22 -12.69 3.12
C LYS A 186 19.45 -11.53 4.06
N LEU A 187 19.18 -11.74 5.34
CA LEU A 187 19.48 -10.79 6.40
C LEU A 187 20.87 -11.07 6.97
N SER A 188 21.61 -10.02 7.33
CA SER A 188 22.84 -10.12 8.10
C SER A 188 22.94 -8.87 9.00
N GLY A 189 22.68 -9.05 10.29
CA GLY A 189 22.42 -7.94 11.19
C GLY A 189 21.27 -7.10 10.65
N ASN A 190 21.44 -5.78 10.57
CA ASN A 190 20.36 -4.88 10.16
C ASN A 190 20.30 -4.59 8.65
N SER A 191 20.80 -5.49 7.80
CA SER A 191 20.89 -5.24 6.35
C SER A 191 20.53 -6.45 5.50
N PHE A 192 19.67 -6.22 4.52
CA PHE A 192 19.30 -7.22 3.53
C PHE A 192 20.20 -7.18 2.30
N SER A 193 20.54 -8.36 1.79
CA SER A 193 21.07 -8.57 0.45
C SER A 193 20.05 -9.32 -0.40
N THR A 194 20.06 -9.07 -1.72
CA THR A 194 19.09 -9.67 -2.65
C THR A 194 19.81 -10.33 -3.83
N ILE A 195 19.40 -11.56 -4.17
CA ILE A 195 19.92 -12.32 -5.32
C ILE A 195 18.75 -12.86 -6.13
N GLU A 196 18.81 -12.73 -7.46
CA GLU A 196 17.83 -13.36 -8.36
C GLU A 196 18.03 -14.88 -8.38
N VAL A 197 16.97 -15.63 -8.12
CA VAL A 197 16.95 -17.08 -8.26
C VAL A 197 16.63 -17.41 -9.71
N LYS A 198 17.62 -17.95 -10.43
CA LYS A 198 17.39 -18.47 -11.78
C LYS A 198 16.68 -19.80 -11.67
N THR A 199 15.55 -19.94 -12.36
CA THR A 199 14.92 -21.24 -12.58
C THR A 199 15.86 -22.05 -13.48
N GLU A 200 16.25 -23.25 -13.04
CA GLU A 200 16.94 -24.24 -13.88
C GLU A 200 16.06 -24.71 -15.04
#